data_AF-A0A2X3CUR9-F1
#
_entry.id   AF-A0A2X3CUR9-F1
#
_cell.length_a   1.000
_cell.length_b   1.000
_cell.length_c   1.000
_cell.angle_alpha   90.00
_cell.angle_beta   90.00
_cell.angle_gamma   90.00
#
_symmetry.space_group_name_H-M   'P 1'
#
loop_
_entity.id
_entity.type
_entity.pdbx_description
1 polymer ?
#
loop_
_entity_poly.entity_id
_entity_poly.type
_entity_poly.pdbx_seq_one_letter_code
_entity_poly.pdbx_strand_id
1 'polypeptide(L)'
;MTLSSTLLLTTSLFTKNPSPGNKAGGITTLEDKSLGCTQKAGSSQVVDVLRYGERLKVHGLNLLSAPGNDAVATSALAGAGCHMVLFSTGRGTPYGGFVPTVKIATNSELAAKKKHWIDFDAGQLLHGKRCRSCWKSLWMPL
;
A
#
# COMPACT_ATOMS: atom_id res chain seq x y z
N MET A 1 6.13 5.36 23.14
CA MET A 1 4.97 4.58 22.68
C MET A 1 5.38 3.79 21.44
N THR A 2 5.77 2.53 21.62
CA THR A 2 5.93 1.58 20.50
C THR A 2 4.53 1.20 20.05
N LEU A 3 4.01 1.88 19.02
CA LEU A 3 2.87 1.35 18.26
C LEU A 3 3.22 -0.10 17.91
N SER A 4 2.44 -1.06 18.42
CA SER A 4 2.48 -2.44 17.95
C SER A 4 2.09 -2.41 16.48
N SER A 5 3.09 -2.18 15.62
CA SER A 5 2.88 -1.87 14.21
C SER A 5 2.63 -3.18 13.48
N THR A 6 1.42 -3.72 13.62
CA THR A 6 0.98 -4.79 12.74
C THR A 6 0.79 -4.22 11.35
N LEU A 7 1.57 -4.70 10.38
CA LEU A 7 1.44 -4.36 8.97
C LEU A 7 0.81 -5.55 8.25
N LEU A 8 -0.32 -5.34 7.58
CA LEU A 8 -0.96 -6.37 6.77
C LEU A 8 -0.79 -6.01 5.30
N LEU A 9 -0.14 -6.90 4.53
CA LEU A 9 0.14 -6.67 3.12
C LEU A 9 -0.71 -7.59 2.24
N THR A 10 -1.47 -7.01 1.31
CA THR A 10 -2.22 -7.81 0.33
C THR A 10 -1.31 -8.31 -0.80
N THR A 11 -1.36 -9.60 -1.08
CA THR A 11 -0.72 -10.22 -2.24
C THR A 11 -1.81 -10.77 -3.16
N SER A 12 -1.72 -10.48 -4.46
CA SER A 12 -2.69 -10.99 -5.44
C SER A 12 -1.99 -11.62 -6.64
N LEU A 13 -2.13 -12.92 -6.79
CA LEU A 13 -1.59 -13.71 -7.90
C LEU A 13 -2.69 -14.12 -8.90
N PHE A 14 -3.66 -13.24 -9.16
CA PHE A 14 -4.74 -13.54 -10.11
C PHE A 14 -4.35 -13.21 -11.56
N THR A 15 -4.78 -14.07 -12.49
CA THR A 15 -4.48 -14.09 -13.94
C THR A 15 -4.87 -12.85 -14.75
N LYS A 16 -5.61 -11.88 -14.15
CA LYS A 16 -5.96 -10.59 -14.78
C LYS A 16 -5.04 -9.42 -14.38
N ASN A 17 -3.90 -9.70 -13.74
CA ASN A 17 -2.85 -8.72 -13.45
C ASN A 17 -1.57 -9.03 -14.26
N PRO A 18 -0.84 -8.02 -14.76
CA PRO A 18 -1.06 -6.57 -14.58
C PRO A 18 -2.22 -6.00 -15.42
N SER A 19 -2.94 -5.02 -14.89
CA SER A 19 -4.02 -4.32 -15.61
C SER A 19 -3.48 -3.51 -16.81
N PRO A 20 -4.30 -3.16 -17.82
CA PRO A 20 -3.84 -2.37 -18.97
C PRO A 20 -3.16 -1.05 -18.58
N GLY A 21 -3.70 -0.36 -17.56
CA GLY A 21 -3.11 0.86 -17.02
C GLY A 21 -1.77 0.65 -16.30
N ASN A 22 -1.56 -0.52 -15.69
CA ASN A 22 -0.29 -0.89 -15.08
C ASN A 22 0.76 -1.21 -16.15
N LYS A 23 0.37 -1.92 -17.21
CA LYS A 23 1.24 -2.22 -18.36
C LYS A 23 1.72 -0.95 -19.04
N ALA A 24 0.79 -0.01 -19.31
CA ALA A 24 1.14 1.31 -19.86
C ALA A 24 2.04 2.13 -18.92
N GLY A 25 1.95 1.89 -17.61
CA GLY A 25 2.81 2.50 -16.59
C GLY A 25 4.13 1.75 -16.32
N GLY A 26 4.49 0.76 -17.15
CA GLY A 26 5.77 0.04 -17.06
C GLY A 26 5.77 -1.21 -16.17
N ILE A 27 4.65 -1.57 -15.54
CA ILE A 27 4.50 -2.83 -14.79
C ILE A 27 3.96 -3.88 -15.77
N THR A 28 4.88 -4.56 -16.47
CA THR A 28 4.53 -5.44 -17.58
C THR A 28 4.32 -6.89 -17.13
N THR A 29 4.95 -7.30 -16.03
CA THR A 29 4.91 -8.66 -15.50
C THR A 29 4.26 -8.77 -14.11
N LEU A 30 3.89 -9.99 -13.72
CA LEU A 30 3.37 -10.24 -12.36
C LEU A 30 4.49 -10.15 -11.32
N GLU A 31 5.72 -10.46 -11.75
CA GLU A 31 6.96 -10.39 -10.99
C GLU A 31 7.27 -8.94 -10.61
N ASP A 32 7.21 -8.00 -11.55
CA ASP A 32 7.41 -6.56 -11.28
C ASP A 32 6.43 -6.05 -10.22
N LYS A 33 5.16 -6.47 -10.35
CA LYS A 33 4.12 -6.11 -9.39
C LYS A 33 4.39 -6.72 -8.01
N SER A 34 4.82 -7.98 -7.99
CA SER A 34 5.11 -8.71 -6.75
C SER A 34 6.32 -8.12 -6.02
N LEU A 35 7.38 -7.75 -6.75
CA LEU A 35 8.55 -7.06 -6.21
C LEU A 35 8.17 -5.73 -5.55
N GLY A 36 7.30 -4.95 -6.21
CA GLY A 36 6.76 -3.72 -5.61
C GLY A 36 5.96 -3.97 -4.33
N CYS A 37 5.25 -5.09 -4.23
CA CYS A 37 4.61 -5.50 -2.98
C CYS A 37 5.65 -5.83 -1.89
N THR A 38 6.68 -6.61 -2.20
CA THR A 38 7.74 -6.94 -1.23
C THR A 38 8.42 -5.68 -0.68
N GLN A 39 8.65 -4.66 -1.51
CA GLN A 39 9.25 -3.40 -1.04
C GLN A 39 8.40 -2.66 0.01
N LYS A 40 7.07 -2.81 -0.01
CA LYS A 40 6.18 -2.20 1.00
C LYS A 40 6.30 -2.88 2.37
N ALA A 41 6.76 -4.12 2.43
CA ALA A 41 7.02 -4.83 3.69
C ALA A 41 8.27 -4.31 4.42
N GLY A 42 9.16 -3.60 3.72
CA GLY A 42 10.44 -3.15 4.26
C GLY A 42 11.34 -4.33 4.61
N SER A 43 11.99 -4.27 5.78
CA SER A 43 12.90 -5.32 6.28
C SER A 43 12.29 -6.17 7.40
N SER A 44 10.98 -6.07 7.62
CA SER A 44 10.28 -6.81 8.68
C SER A 44 10.15 -8.30 8.33
N GLN A 45 10.26 -9.17 9.34
CA GLN A 45 10.02 -10.60 9.15
C GLN A 45 8.52 -10.89 9.03
N VAL A 46 8.14 -11.75 8.08
CA VAL A 46 6.76 -12.23 7.95
C VAL A 46 6.48 -13.18 9.11
N VAL A 47 5.45 -12.89 9.90
CA VAL A 47 5.08 -13.68 11.10
C VAL A 47 3.85 -14.56 10.89
N ASP A 48 3.02 -14.28 9.89
CA ASP A 48 1.83 -15.08 9.57
C ASP A 48 1.34 -14.83 8.13
N VAL A 49 0.52 -15.75 7.61
CA VAL A 49 -0.16 -15.66 6.31
C VAL A 49 -1.65 -15.96 6.48
N LEU A 50 -2.48 -14.92 6.34
CA LEU A 50 -3.94 -14.98 6.42
C LEU A 50 -4.55 -15.33 5.07
N ARG A 51 -5.59 -16.16 5.10
CA ARG A 51 -6.50 -16.40 3.98
C ARG A 51 -7.61 -15.36 3.95
N TYR A 52 -8.24 -15.21 2.79
CA TYR A 52 -9.37 -14.30 2.62
C TYR A 52 -10.50 -14.63 3.61
N GLY A 53 -10.92 -13.63 4.39
CA GLY A 53 -11.94 -13.75 5.44
C GLY A 53 -11.38 -14.03 6.85
N GLU A 54 -10.09 -14.33 6.98
CA GLU A 54 -9.46 -14.51 8.30
C GLU A 54 -9.12 -13.17 8.96
N ARG A 55 -9.09 -13.17 10.30
CA ARG A 55 -8.70 -12.02 11.11
C ARG A 55 -7.30 -12.17 11.69
N LEU A 56 -6.66 -11.02 11.88
CA LEU A 56 -5.35 -10.90 12.48
C LEU A 56 -5.31 -11.49 13.90
N LYS A 57 -4.29 -12.34 14.17
CA LYS A 57 -4.03 -12.94 15.48
C LYS A 57 -2.65 -12.59 16.05
N VAL A 58 -1.67 -12.36 15.17
CA VAL A 58 -0.27 -12.15 15.56
C VAL A 58 0.18 -10.73 15.22
N HIS A 59 0.85 -10.07 16.16
CA HIS A 59 1.45 -8.75 15.92
C HIS A 59 2.74 -8.87 15.09
N GLY A 60 2.87 -8.02 14.08
CA GLY A 60 4.02 -8.01 13.16
C GLY A 60 3.60 -7.87 11.70
N LEU A 61 4.49 -8.20 10.77
CA LEU A 61 4.17 -8.23 9.35
C LEU A 61 3.42 -9.51 9.00
N ASN A 62 2.16 -9.36 8.62
CA ASN A 62 1.29 -10.44 8.21
C ASN A 62 0.98 -10.29 6.70
N LEU A 63 0.85 -11.40 5.98
CA LEU A 63 0.45 -11.38 4.56
C LEU A 63 -1.02 -11.79 4.44
N LEU A 64 -1.82 -11.03 3.69
CA LEU A 64 -3.21 -11.40 3.41
C LEU A 64 -3.34 -11.85 1.95
N SER A 65 -3.66 -13.12 1.75
CA SER A 65 -3.99 -13.69 0.45
C SER A 65 -5.45 -13.38 0.10
N ALA A 66 -5.66 -12.36 -0.73
CA ALA A 66 -6.98 -11.87 -1.14
C ALA A 66 -6.94 -11.30 -2.57
N PRO A 67 -8.11 -11.11 -3.23
CA PRO A 67 -8.15 -10.43 -4.52
C PRO A 67 -7.57 -9.00 -4.44
N GLY A 68 -6.69 -8.66 -5.40
CA GLY A 68 -5.88 -7.43 -5.35
C GLY A 68 -6.45 -6.22 -6.08
N ASN A 69 -7.74 -6.21 -6.40
CA ASN A 69 -8.41 -5.02 -6.92
C ASN A 69 -8.70 -4.04 -5.78
N ASP A 70 -8.53 -2.74 -6.02
CA ASP A 70 -8.49 -1.70 -4.97
C ASP A 70 -9.63 -1.82 -3.94
N ALA A 71 -10.88 -1.94 -4.39
CA ALA A 71 -12.04 -2.01 -3.50
C ALA A 71 -12.10 -3.30 -2.67
N VAL A 72 -11.82 -4.46 -3.26
CA VAL A 72 -11.86 -5.74 -2.53
C VAL A 72 -10.65 -5.88 -1.62
N ALA A 73 -9.46 -5.49 -2.08
CA ALA A 73 -8.24 -5.59 -1.30
C ALA A 73 -8.32 -4.75 -0.02
N THR A 74 -8.75 -3.51 -0.12
CA THR A 74 -8.90 -2.63 1.06
C THR A 74 -10.05 -3.06 1.97
N SER A 75 -11.15 -3.56 1.43
CA SER A 75 -12.23 -4.17 2.23
C SER A 75 -11.76 -5.44 2.95
N ALA A 76 -10.92 -6.25 2.30
CA ALA A 76 -10.34 -7.45 2.88
C ALA A 76 -9.39 -7.10 4.04
N LEU A 77 -8.55 -6.07 3.88
CA LEU A 77 -7.69 -5.56 4.96
C LEU A 77 -8.53 -5.06 6.14
N ALA A 78 -9.59 -4.29 5.88
CA ALA A 78 -10.51 -3.84 6.92
C ALA A 78 -11.18 -5.02 7.64
N GLY A 79 -11.69 -6.00 6.88
CA GLY A 79 -12.32 -7.22 7.42
C GLY A 79 -11.36 -8.09 8.24
N ALA A 80 -10.07 -8.09 7.90
CA ALA A 80 -9.02 -8.78 8.63
C ALA A 80 -8.60 -8.08 9.93
N GLY A 81 -9.06 -6.84 10.16
CA GLY A 81 -8.81 -6.07 11.39
C GLY A 81 -7.86 -4.88 11.23
N CYS A 82 -7.57 -4.42 10.01
CA CYS A 82 -6.82 -3.17 9.81
C CYS A 82 -7.69 -1.95 10.14
N HIS A 83 -7.18 -1.06 10.99
CA HIS A 83 -7.84 0.21 11.33
C HIS A 83 -7.52 1.34 10.34
N MET A 84 -6.48 1.18 9.52
CA MET A 84 -6.04 2.16 8.53
C MET A 84 -5.40 1.45 7.34
N VAL A 85 -5.54 2.03 6.15
CA VAL A 85 -4.90 1.54 4.93
C VAL A 85 -4.01 2.63 4.33
N LEU A 86 -2.75 2.30 4.09
CA LEU A 86 -1.83 3.13 3.30
C LEU A 86 -1.94 2.72 1.83
N PHE A 87 -2.46 3.61 1.00
CA PHE A 87 -2.76 3.35 -0.40
C PHE A 87 -1.83 4.17 -1.31
N SER A 88 -0.79 3.52 -1.84
CA SER A 88 0.12 4.13 -2.83
C SER A 88 -0.50 4.19 -4.22
N THR A 89 -0.46 5.33 -4.89
CA THR A 89 -1.01 5.52 -6.24
C THR A 89 -0.09 6.35 -7.13
N GLY A 90 0.11 5.90 -8.36
CA GLY A 90 0.83 6.65 -9.40
C GLY A 90 -0.08 7.43 -10.36
N ARG A 91 -1.40 7.18 -10.32
CA ARG A 91 -2.39 7.80 -11.22
C ARG A 91 -3.50 8.57 -10.50
N GLY A 92 -3.52 8.51 -9.17
CA GLY A 92 -4.52 9.17 -8.33
C GLY A 92 -5.89 8.54 -8.50
N THR A 93 -5.99 7.23 -8.26
CA THR A 93 -7.26 6.50 -8.24
C THR A 93 -8.21 7.16 -7.22
N PRO A 94 -9.40 7.64 -7.63
CA PRO A 94 -10.38 8.25 -6.73
C PRO A 94 -11.11 7.16 -5.93
N TYR A 95 -10.41 6.53 -4.99
CA TYR A 95 -10.93 5.43 -4.20
C TYR A 95 -10.92 5.78 -2.70
N GLY A 96 -12.03 5.58 -2.01
CA GLY A 96 -12.12 5.62 -0.54
C GLY A 96 -12.51 4.26 0.02
N GLY A 97 -11.84 3.82 1.08
CA GLY A 97 -12.12 2.56 1.77
C GLY A 97 -13.10 2.71 2.93
N PHE A 98 -13.54 1.56 3.47
CA PHE A 98 -14.39 1.50 4.67
C PHE A 98 -13.66 1.99 5.94
N VAL A 99 -12.32 1.88 5.95
CA VAL A 99 -11.45 2.41 7.01
C VAL A 99 -10.65 3.61 6.48
N PRO A 100 -10.17 4.51 7.36
CA PRO A 100 -9.30 5.61 6.97
C PRO A 100 -8.21 5.15 5.99
N THR A 101 -8.20 5.77 4.81
CA THR A 101 -7.33 5.38 3.70
C THR A 101 -6.43 6.55 3.34
N VAL A 102 -5.15 6.46 3.71
CA VAL A 102 -4.15 7.50 3.42
C VAL A 102 -3.63 7.32 2.00
N LYS A 103 -3.76 8.36 1.18
CA LYS A 103 -3.34 8.40 -0.22
C LYS A 103 -1.93 8.91 -0.36
N ILE A 104 -1.05 8.03 -0.83
CA ILE A 104 0.36 8.30 -1.03
C ILE A 104 0.64 8.38 -2.54
N ALA A 105 1.01 9.55 -3.04
CA ALA A 105 1.44 9.71 -4.44
C ALA A 105 2.87 9.19 -4.63
N THR A 106 3.09 8.42 -5.71
CA THR A 106 4.44 7.92 -6.05
C THR A 106 5.27 8.91 -6.88
N ASN A 107 4.67 10.02 -7.31
CA ASN A 107 5.35 11.10 -8.04
C ASN A 107 4.80 12.46 -7.61
N SER A 108 5.69 13.45 -7.57
CA SER A 108 5.39 14.80 -7.05
C SER A 108 4.43 15.58 -7.96
N GLU A 109 4.44 15.28 -9.26
CA GLU A 109 3.53 15.88 -10.23
C GLU A 109 2.06 15.54 -9.91
N LEU A 110 1.77 14.27 -9.60
CA LEU A 110 0.45 13.83 -9.18
C LEU A 110 0.02 14.51 -7.88
N ALA A 111 0.92 14.59 -6.90
CA ALA A 111 0.65 15.28 -5.63
C ALA A 111 0.31 16.76 -5.86
N ALA A 112 1.05 17.44 -6.74
CA ALA A 112 0.81 18.84 -7.09
C ALA A 112 -0.50 19.07 -7.86
N LYS A 113 -0.87 18.16 -8.78
CA LYS A 113 -2.11 18.24 -9.57
C LYS A 113 -3.35 17.89 -8.76
N LYS A 114 -3.26 16.98 -7.79
CA LYS A 114 -4.39 16.46 -7.01
C LYS A 114 -4.21 16.69 -5.50
N LYS A 115 -3.84 17.92 -5.10
CA LYS A 115 -3.54 18.28 -3.69
C LYS A 115 -4.63 17.92 -2.69
N HIS A 116 -5.89 17.97 -3.10
CA HIS A 116 -7.03 17.65 -2.21
C HIS A 116 -7.31 16.15 -2.10
N TRP A 117 -6.67 15.31 -2.91
CA TRP A 117 -6.89 13.85 -2.91
C TRP A 117 -5.66 13.06 -2.45
N ILE A 118 -4.50 13.72 -2.33
CA ILE A 118 -3.24 13.11 -1.96
C ILE A 118 -2.85 13.64 -0.58
N ASP A 119 -2.73 12.72 0.37
CA ASP A 119 -2.34 13.03 1.74
C ASP A 119 -0.81 13.14 1.88
N PHE A 120 -0.05 12.41 1.05
CA PHE A 120 1.40 12.40 1.11
C PHE A 120 2.09 12.27 -0.25
N ASP A 121 3.17 13.04 -0.45
CA ASP A 121 4.02 13.01 -1.63
C ASP A 121 5.31 12.21 -1.38
N ALA A 122 5.33 10.95 -1.85
CA ALA A 122 6.54 10.13 -1.84
C ALA A 122 7.45 10.37 -3.06
N GLY A 123 7.01 11.16 -4.04
CA GLY A 123 7.80 11.54 -5.22
C GLY A 123 9.05 12.34 -4.86
N GLN A 124 9.07 12.98 -3.70
CA GLN A 124 10.24 13.68 -3.13
C GLN A 124 11.48 12.77 -3.02
N LEU A 125 11.30 11.45 -2.92
CA LEU A 125 12.39 10.48 -2.94
C LEU A 125 13.17 10.51 -4.25
N LEU A 126 12.48 10.72 -5.38
CA LEU A 126 13.09 10.83 -6.70
C LEU A 126 13.86 12.14 -6.87
N HIS A 127 13.55 13.15 -6.05
CA HIS A 127 14.22 14.46 -6.03
C HIS A 127 15.33 14.55 -4.96
N GLY A 128 15.87 13.41 -4.52
CA GLY A 128 17.02 13.37 -3.62
C GLY A 128 16.70 13.47 -2.13
N LYS A 129 15.41 13.51 -1.73
CA LYS A 129 15.05 13.44 -0.30
C LYS A 129 15.37 12.05 0.26
N ARG A 130 16.06 12.01 1.39
CA ARG A 130 16.42 10.75 2.05
C ARG A 130 15.18 9.96 2.48
N CYS A 131 15.16 8.67 2.19
CA CYS A 131 14.08 7.74 2.53
C CYS A 131 13.62 7.84 4.00
N ARG A 132 14.55 7.83 4.97
CA ARG A 132 14.20 8.00 6.40
C ARG A 132 13.52 9.33 6.71
N SER A 133 13.95 10.42 6.08
CA SER A 133 13.35 11.74 6.30
C SER A 133 11.94 11.79 5.72
N CYS A 134 11.74 11.21 4.54
CA CYS A 134 10.44 11.08 3.90
C CYS A 134 9.46 10.29 4.79
N TRP A 135 9.88 9.11 5.27
CA TRP A 135 9.05 8.29 6.16
C TRP A 135 8.72 8.97 7.49
N LYS A 136 9.67 9.68 8.11
CA LYS A 136 9.38 10.47 9.32
C LYS A 136 8.25 11.47 9.10
N SER A 137 8.23 12.15 7.94
CA SER A 137 7.16 13.09 7.61
C SER A 137 5.80 12.43 7.45
N LEU A 138 5.72 11.17 7.04
CA LEU A 138 4.46 10.43 6.94
C LEU A 138 3.94 9.95 8.30
N TRP A 139 4.84 9.54 9.22
CA TRP A 139 4.46 8.94 10.50
C TRP A 139 4.25 9.94 11.64
N MET A 140 4.87 11.12 11.60
CA MET A 140 4.68 12.15 12.64
C MET A 140 3.25 12.69 12.83
N PRO A 141 2.37 12.77 11.81
CA PRO A 141 0.99 13.23 11.96
C PRO A 141 -0.02 12.14 12.34
N LEU A 142 0.40 10.86 12.45
CA LEU A 142 -0.44 9.70 12.73
C LEU A 142 -0.23 9.21 14.17
#